data_AF-A0A7Y3ZE68-F1
#
_entry.id   AF-A0A7Y3ZE68-F1
#
_cell.length_a   1.000
_cell.length_b   1.000
_cell.length_c   1.000
_cell.angle_alpha   90.00
_cell.angle_beta   90.00
_cell.angle_gamma   90.00
#
_symmetry.space_group_name_H-M   'P 1'
#
loop_
_entity.id
_entity.type
_entity.pdbx_description
1 polymer ?
#
loop_
_entity_poly.entity_id
_entity_poly.type
_entity_poly.pdbx_seq_one_letter_code
_entity_poly.pdbx_strand_id
1 'polypeptide(L)'
;ALNHQQPTAPCLHPFIGNPSNEAIDGIPFRLMDYIELVDWTARQYRDNKASMGIHIPPILQRLNISQRNWLEACTQLERRRSTAVGCQESAEQAKLNLNKRRIHLLRLDS
;
A
#
# COMPACT_ATOMS: atom_id res chain seq x y z
N ALA A 1 -4.91 -12.41 18.36
CA ALA A 1 -3.63 -12.91 17.81
C ALA A 1 -2.55 -13.03 18.87
N LEU A 2 -2.05 -11.92 19.43
CA LEU A 2 -0.94 -11.92 20.41
C LEU A 2 -1.21 -12.84 21.61
N ASN A 3 -2.40 -12.74 22.23
CA ASN A 3 -2.78 -13.58 23.37
C ASN A 3 -2.96 -15.07 23.03
N HIS A 4 -3.10 -15.41 21.75
CA HIS A 4 -3.36 -16.78 21.29
C HIS A 4 -2.23 -17.32 20.40
N GLN A 5 -1.07 -16.64 20.37
CA GLN A 5 0.09 -16.99 19.54
C GLN A 5 -0.25 -17.26 18.07
N GLN A 6 -1.27 -16.58 17.53
CA GLN A 6 -1.62 -16.73 16.12
C GLN A 6 -0.72 -15.85 15.25
N PRO A 7 -0.29 -16.35 14.07
CA PRO A 7 0.61 -15.62 13.18
C PRO A 7 -0.04 -14.36 12.58
N THR A 8 -1.38 -14.25 12.62
CA THR A 8 -2.11 -13.11 12.07
C THR A 8 -3.37 -12.84 12.89
N ALA A 9 -3.78 -11.56 12.96
CA ALA A 9 -5.01 -11.15 13.64
C ALA A 9 -6.25 -11.75 12.97
N PRO A 10 -7.32 -12.03 13.74
CA PRO A 10 -8.61 -12.35 13.14
C PRO A 10 -9.00 -11.29 12.10
N CYS A 11 -9.52 -11.75 10.97
CA CYS A 11 -9.93 -10.90 9.83
C CYS A 11 -8.80 -10.24 9.02
N LEU A 12 -7.52 -10.58 9.25
CA LEU A 12 -6.42 -10.16 8.38
C LEU A 12 -5.82 -11.36 7.64
N HIS A 13 -5.46 -11.16 6.38
CA HIS A 13 -4.71 -12.15 5.61
C HIS A 13 -3.24 -12.19 6.07
N PRO A 14 -2.60 -13.38 6.11
CA PRO A 14 -1.18 -13.50 6.43
C PRO A 14 -0.30 -13.00 5.27
N PHE A 15 0.93 -12.61 5.58
CA PHE A 15 1.98 -12.40 4.58
C PHE A 15 2.51 -13.77 4.11
N ILE A 16 2.27 -14.11 2.85
CA ILE A 16 2.62 -15.42 2.28
C ILE A 16 3.94 -15.42 1.49
N GLY A 17 4.65 -14.29 1.48
CA GLY A 17 5.91 -14.14 0.76
C GLY A 17 5.72 -13.87 -0.73
N ASN A 18 6.70 -14.21 -1.55
CA ASN A 18 6.58 -14.04 -2.99
C ASN A 18 5.75 -15.19 -3.58
N PRO A 19 4.80 -14.91 -4.48
CA PRO A 19 3.93 -15.94 -5.02
C PRO A 19 4.76 -17.01 -5.74
N SER A 20 4.67 -18.25 -5.26
CA SER A 20 4.92 -19.45 -6.03
C SER A 20 3.75 -19.67 -7.01
N ASN A 21 3.87 -20.62 -7.93
CA ASN A 21 2.79 -20.97 -8.87
C ASN A 21 1.50 -21.49 -8.20
N GLU A 22 1.47 -21.58 -6.87
CA GLU A 22 0.34 -22.06 -6.08
C GLU A 22 -0.51 -20.88 -5.61
N ALA A 23 -1.83 -21.00 -5.80
CA ALA A 23 -2.79 -20.02 -5.30
C ALA A 23 -2.95 -20.18 -3.78
N ILE A 24 -2.08 -19.51 -3.03
CA ILE A 24 -2.18 -19.41 -1.57
C ILE A 24 -3.00 -18.17 -1.24
N ASP A 25 -4.01 -18.33 -0.37
CA ASP A 25 -4.81 -17.22 0.13
C ASP A 25 -3.99 -16.36 1.11
N GLY A 26 -3.65 -15.14 0.71
CA GLY A 26 -2.80 -14.26 1.51
C GLY A 26 -2.27 -13.03 0.79
N ILE A 27 -1.49 -12.23 1.52
CA ILE A 27 -0.80 -11.04 0.99
C ILE A 27 0.50 -11.49 0.31
N PRO A 28 0.67 -11.29 -1.02
CA PRO A 28 1.80 -11.82 -1.80
C PRO A 28 3.08 -10.99 -1.66
N PHE A 29 3.44 -10.69 -0.41
CA PHE A 29 4.65 -10.00 -0.01
C PHE A 29 5.26 -10.64 1.23
N ARG A 30 6.58 -10.54 1.40
CA ARG A 30 7.22 -10.92 2.67
C ARG A 30 6.93 -9.84 3.70
N LEU A 31 6.71 -10.23 4.95
CA LEU A 31 6.56 -9.27 6.05
C LEU A 31 7.75 -8.30 6.14
N MET A 32 8.97 -8.79 5.89
CA MET A 32 10.18 -7.96 5.89
C MET A 32 10.14 -6.86 4.82
N ASP A 33 9.61 -7.16 3.64
CA ASP A 33 9.49 -6.16 2.56
C ASP A 33 8.49 -5.05 2.96
N TYR A 34 7.42 -5.41 3.67
CA TYR A 34 6.45 -4.46 4.20
C TYR A 34 7.08 -3.58 5.30
N ILE A 35 7.84 -4.17 6.22
CA ILE A 35 8.54 -3.41 7.28
C ILE A 35 9.57 -2.45 6.67
N GLU A 36 10.31 -2.88 5.65
CA GLU A 36 11.24 -2.03 4.89
C GLU A 36 10.50 -0.82 4.30
N LEU A 37 9.36 -1.04 3.65
CA LEU A 37 8.54 0.04 3.10
C LEU A 37 8.09 1.03 4.19
N VAL A 38 7.65 0.54 5.34
CA VAL A 38 7.21 1.38 6.48
C VAL A 38 8.37 2.21 7.03
N ASP A 39 9.52 1.59 7.30
CA ASP A 39 10.72 2.28 7.79
C ASP A 39 11.22 3.31 6.79
N TRP A 40 11.31 2.93 5.52
CA TRP A 40 11.69 3.83 4.43
C TRP A 40 10.73 5.02 4.34
N THR A 41 9.42 4.79 4.40
CA THR A 41 8.38 5.84 4.36
C THR A 41 8.53 6.80 5.55
N ALA A 42 8.73 6.29 6.76
CA ALA A 42 8.92 7.12 7.96
C ALA A 42 10.16 8.01 7.87
N ARG A 43 11.24 7.51 7.25
CA ARG A 43 12.47 8.30 7.02
C ARG A 43 12.26 9.43 6.01
N GLN A 44 11.42 9.25 4.99
CA GLN A 44 11.14 10.31 4.01
C GLN A 44 10.49 11.56 4.64
N TYR A 45 9.84 11.44 5.80
CA TYR A 45 9.16 12.55 6.49
C TYR A 45 9.96 13.23 7.59
N ARG A 46 11.18 12.78 7.91
CA ARG A 46 11.99 13.39 8.99
C ARG A 46 12.72 14.63 8.46
N ASP A 47 12.24 15.80 8.88
CA ASP A 47 12.65 17.15 8.43
C ASP A 47 14.15 17.50 8.53
N ASN A 48 15.01 16.69 9.16
CA ASN A 48 16.37 17.13 9.52
C ASN A 48 17.48 16.09 9.34
N LYS A 49 17.30 15.08 8.49
CA LYS A 49 18.43 14.22 8.06
C LYS A 49 18.36 14.00 6.56
N ALA A 50 19.45 14.38 5.91
CA ALA A 50 19.69 14.24 4.48
C ALA A 50 19.12 12.94 3.92
N SER A 51 18.46 13.07 2.76
CA SER A 51 18.22 12.02 1.78
C SER A 51 19.33 10.96 1.83
N MET A 52 19.03 9.80 2.42
CA MET A 52 19.90 8.64 2.30
C MET A 52 19.05 7.40 2.08
N GLY A 53 19.18 6.93 0.84
CA GLY A 53 18.55 5.74 0.28
C GLY A 53 18.23 5.97 -1.19
N ILE A 54 19.23 5.86 -2.07
CA ILE A 54 19.09 5.76 -3.54
C ILE A 54 18.12 4.63 -3.93
N HIS A 55 17.86 3.69 -3.01
CA HIS A 55 17.09 2.50 -3.23
C HIS A 55 15.62 2.69 -2.85
N ILE A 56 14.77 2.72 -3.86
CA ILE A 56 13.30 2.63 -3.71
C ILE A 56 12.98 1.19 -3.26
N PRO A 57 12.16 0.98 -2.20
CA PRO A 57 11.78 -0.35 -1.74
C PRO A 57 11.23 -1.21 -2.89
N PRO A 58 11.64 -2.49 -3.02
CA PRO A 58 11.21 -3.36 -4.13
C PRO A 58 9.68 -3.52 -4.25
N ILE A 59 8.94 -3.36 -3.14
CA ILE A 59 7.46 -3.36 -3.17
C ILE A 59 6.92 -2.28 -4.10
N LEU A 60 7.46 -1.06 -4.07
CA LEU A 60 6.96 0.03 -4.90
C LEU A 60 7.23 -0.24 -6.39
N GLN A 61 8.37 -0.84 -6.70
CA GLN A 61 8.71 -1.26 -8.07
C GLN A 61 7.75 -2.35 -8.57
N ARG A 62 7.50 -3.39 -7.75
CA ARG A 62 6.57 -4.49 -8.08
C ARG A 62 5.13 -4.01 -8.27
N LEU A 63 4.70 -3.04 -7.48
CA LEU A 63 3.36 -2.44 -7.59
C LEU A 63 3.27 -1.39 -8.70
N ASN A 64 4.39 -1.05 -9.36
CA ASN A 64 4.49 0.03 -10.33
C ASN A 64 4.00 1.38 -9.79
N ILE A 65 4.33 1.68 -8.53
CA ILE A 65 3.99 2.94 -7.85
C ILE A 65 5.25 3.80 -7.75
N SER A 66 5.18 5.02 -8.27
CA SER A 66 6.30 5.96 -8.18
C SER A 66 6.51 6.42 -6.73
N GLN A 67 7.76 6.72 -6.38
CA GLN A 67 8.11 7.28 -5.07
C GLN A 67 7.24 8.50 -4.72
N ARG A 68 7.06 9.40 -5.70
CA ARG A 68 6.28 10.62 -5.55
C ARG A 68 4.81 10.31 -5.21
N ASN A 69 4.17 9.43 -5.99
CA ASN A 69 2.77 9.09 -5.78
C ASN A 69 2.54 8.40 -4.44
N TRP A 70 3.47 7.52 -4.03
CA TRP A 70 3.43 6.88 -2.73
C TRP A 70 3.48 7.89 -1.58
N LEU A 71 4.42 8.84 -1.62
CA LEU A 71 4.55 9.86 -0.57
C LEU A 71 3.37 10.85 -0.57
N GLU A 72 2.88 11.23 -1.74
CA GLU A 72 1.62 11.98 -1.85
C GLU A 72 0.47 11.20 -1.19
N ALA A 73 0.35 9.90 -1.45
CA ALA A 73 -0.70 9.09 -0.85
C ALA A 73 -0.57 9.01 0.67
N CYS A 74 0.62 8.72 1.20
CA CYS A 74 0.86 8.64 2.64
C CYS A 74 0.58 9.95 3.39
N THR A 75 0.68 11.12 2.75
CA THR A 75 0.38 12.42 3.39
C THR A 75 -1.02 12.93 3.16
N GLN A 76 -1.62 12.61 2.01
CA GLN A 76 -2.87 13.22 1.58
C GLN A 76 -4.07 12.31 1.74
N LEU A 77 -3.87 11.01 1.97
CA LEU A 77 -4.96 10.06 2.18
C LEU A 77 -5.86 10.48 3.34
N GLU A 78 -5.30 10.91 4.46
CA GLU A 78 -6.07 11.34 5.64
C GLU A 78 -6.61 12.77 5.51
N ARG A 79 -5.92 13.62 4.73
CA ARG A 79 -6.27 15.05 4.58
C ARG A 79 -7.35 15.29 3.54
N ARG A 80 -7.35 14.52 2.45
CA ARG A 80 -8.37 14.58 1.41
C ARG A 80 -9.53 13.70 1.84
N ARG A 81 -10.77 14.13 1.56
CA ARG A 81 -11.98 13.27 1.70
C ARG A 81 -12.01 12.21 0.58
N SER A 82 -10.90 11.54 0.32
CA SER A 82 -10.80 10.50 -0.69
C SER A 82 -11.70 9.33 -0.28
N THR A 83 -12.49 8.84 -1.22
CA THR A 83 -13.41 7.71 -1.00
C THR A 83 -12.92 6.43 -1.69
N ALA A 84 -11.84 6.53 -2.46
CA ALA A 84 -11.17 5.41 -3.12
C ALA A 84 -9.69 5.73 -3.33
N VAL A 85 -8.88 4.68 -3.43
CA VAL A 85 -7.45 4.75 -3.76
C VAL A 85 -7.18 3.71 -4.84
N GLY A 86 -6.46 4.07 -5.90
CA GLY A 86 -6.20 3.15 -7.02
C GLY A 86 -5.91 3.88 -8.32
N CYS A 87 -6.31 3.27 -9.45
CA CYS A 87 -6.26 3.88 -10.77
C CYS A 87 -7.65 4.33 -11.24
N GLN A 88 -7.70 5.14 -12.28
CA GLN A 88 -8.96 5.67 -12.79
C GLN A 88 -9.94 4.57 -13.24
N GLU A 89 -9.44 3.57 -13.98
CA GLU A 89 -10.25 2.47 -14.49
C GLU A 89 -10.93 1.67 -13.36
N SER A 90 -10.15 1.28 -12.34
CA SER A 90 -10.69 0.54 -11.19
C SER A 90 -11.66 1.39 -10.36
N ALA A 91 -11.44 2.71 -10.28
CA ALA A 91 -12.36 3.62 -9.61
C ALA A 91 -13.69 3.79 -10.34
N GLU A 92 -13.68 3.82 -11.67
CA GLU A 92 -14.89 3.86 -12.49
C GLU A 92 -15.70 2.58 -12.32
N GLN A 93 -15.04 1.42 -12.34
CA GLN A 93 -15.70 0.14 -12.08
C GLN A 93 -16.25 0.08 -10.64
N ALA A 94 -15.49 0.54 -9.65
CA ALA A 94 -15.94 0.59 -8.25
C ALA A 94 -17.15 1.54 -8.08
N LYS A 95 -17.20 2.65 -8.82
CA LYS A 95 -18.34 3.59 -8.79
C LYS A 95 -19.63 2.89 -9.20
N LEU A 96 -19.57 2.09 -10.28
CA LEU A 96 -20.69 1.30 -10.77
C LEU A 96 -21.07 0.21 -9.76
N ASN A 97 -20.12 -0.60 -9.33
CA ASN A 97 -20.36 -1.74 -8.42
C ASN A 97 -20.90 -1.31 -7.05
N LEU A 98 -20.51 -0.14 -6.56
CA LEU A 98 -20.95 0.41 -5.28
C LEU A 98 -22.19 1.32 -5.41
N ASN A 99 -22.78 1.44 -6.61
CA ASN A 99 -23.92 2.32 -6.92
C ASN A 99 -23.71 3.77 -6.41
N LYS A 100 -22.50 4.31 -6.56
CA LYS A 100 -22.15 5.66 -6.07
C LYS A 100 -22.31 6.71 -7.18
N ARG A 101 -22.84 7.87 -6.83
CA ARG A 101 -22.92 9.03 -7.75
C ARG A 101 -21.55 9.68 -8.00
N ARG A 102 -20.68 9.72 -6.98
CA ARG A 102 -19.34 10.34 -7.05
C ARG A 102 -18.33 9.49 -6.28
N ILE A 103 -17.10 9.43 -6.77
CA ILE A 103 -15.93 8.88 -6.08
C ILE A 103 -14.84 9.95 -6.04
N HIS A 104 -14.14 10.08 -4.92
CA HIS A 104 -12.95 10.94 -4.78
C HIS A 104 -11.75 10.01 -4.79
N LEU A 105 -11.13 9.89 -5.96
CA LEU A 105 -10.01 9.00 -6.16
C LEU A 105 -8.70 9.69 -5.75
N LEU A 106 -7.95 9.03 -4.87
CA LEU A 106 -6.52 9.26 -4.71
C LEU A 106 -5.79 8.33 -5.68
N ARG A 107 -5.16 8.90 -6.71
CA ARG A 107 -4.44 8.12 -7.72
C ARG A 107 -3.10 7.63 -7.20
N LEU A 108 -2.80 6.36 -7.44
CA LEU A 108 -1.49 5.74 -7.14
C LEU A 108 -0.67 5.51 -8.41
N ASP A 109 -1.33 5.42 -9.55
CA ASP A 109 -0.75 5.29 -10.88
C ASP A 109 -0.14 6.62 -11.36
N SER A 110 0.89 6.52 -12.22
CA SER A 110 1.55 7.67 -12.84
C SER A 110 0.76 8.21 -14.03
#